data_AF-A0A3D4FI93-F1
#
_entry.id   AF-A0A3D4FI93-F1
#
_cell.length_a   1.000
_cell.length_b   1.000
_cell.length_c   1.000
_cell.angle_alpha   90.00
_cell.angle_beta   90.00
_cell.angle_gamma   90.00
#
_symmetry.space_group_name_H-M   'P 1'
#
loop_
_entity.id
_entity.type
_entity.pdbx_description
1 polymer ?
#
loop_
_entity_poly.entity_id
_entity_poly.type
_entity_poly.pdbx_seq_one_letter_code
_entity_poly.pdbx_strand_id
1 'polypeptide(L)'
;MLNPKNFLGDFKGFLQTDGYNGYNSVSNATRLYCLAHIRRYFHNIIVDLDEEALKNSRGVIGFNYCEQIYKLEKELREPYALV
;
A
#
# COMPACT_ATOMS: atom_id res chain seq x y z
N MET A 1 -3.29 23.89 13.54
CA MET A 1 -3.64 22.92 12.48
C MET A 1 -2.63 21.77 12.55
N LEU A 2 -3.08 20.56 12.86
CA LEU A 2 -2.22 19.38 12.94
C LEU A 2 -1.82 18.97 11.52
N ASN A 3 -0.63 19.36 11.08
CA ASN A 3 -0.02 18.80 9.88
C ASN A 3 0.92 17.64 10.30
N PRO A 4 1.15 16.64 9.43
CA PRO A 4 1.96 15.47 9.78
C PRO A 4 3.37 15.83 10.28
N LYS A 5 3.99 16.88 9.72
CA LYS A 5 5.31 17.37 10.16
C LYS A 5 5.31 17.83 11.61
N ASN A 6 4.31 18.60 12.05
CA ASN A 6 4.22 19.10 13.42
C ASN A 6 3.96 17.98 14.43
N PHE A 7 3.18 16.96 14.04
CA PHE A 7 2.89 15.82 14.90
C PHE A 7 4.07 14.85 15.01
N LEU A 8 4.75 14.56 13.89
CA LEU A 8 5.84 13.58 13.83
C LEU A 8 7.20 14.19 14.20
N GLY A 9 7.33 15.51 14.19
CA GLY A 9 8.56 16.21 14.57
C GLY A 9 9.78 15.69 13.83
N ASP A 10 10.79 15.26 14.60
CA ASP A 10 12.06 14.73 14.09
C ASP A 10 12.08 13.21 13.94
N PHE A 11 10.91 12.57 13.77
CA PHE A 11 10.84 11.12 13.58
C PHE A 11 11.76 10.64 12.44
N LYS A 12 12.54 9.60 12.74
CA LYS A 12 13.44 8.90 11.83
C LYS A 12 13.13 7.42 11.90
N GLY A 13 13.03 6.78 10.75
CA GLY A 13 12.64 5.38 10.64
C GLY A 13 11.70 5.16 9.46
N PHE A 14 10.89 4.12 9.53
CA PHE A 14 9.90 3.81 8.52
C PHE A 14 8.55 4.42 8.87
N LEU A 15 8.01 5.24 7.97
CA LEU A 15 6.70 5.86 8.13
C LEU A 15 5.73 5.28 7.10
N GLN A 16 4.92 4.31 7.54
CA GLN A 16 3.88 3.72 6.71
C GLN A 16 2.59 4.55 6.75
N THR A 17 2.09 4.93 5.58
CA THR A 17 0.91 5.80 5.45
C THR A 17 -0.01 5.36 4.31
N ASP A 18 -1.19 5.94 4.23
CA ASP A 18 -2.12 5.78 3.08
C ASP A 18 -1.68 6.53 1.82
N GLY A 19 -0.60 7.32 1.88
CA GLY A 19 -0.03 8.05 0.75
C GLY A 19 -0.59 9.46 0.53
N TYR A 20 -1.32 10.04 1.50
CA TYR A 20 -1.72 11.45 1.37
C TYR A 20 -0.53 12.41 1.29
N ASN A 21 -0.65 13.43 0.44
CA ASN A 21 0.41 14.43 0.18
C ASN A 21 0.92 15.15 1.42
N GLY A 22 0.12 15.24 2.51
CA GLY A 22 0.55 15.86 3.76
C GLY A 22 1.81 15.22 4.36
N TYR A 23 2.00 13.91 4.15
CA TYR A 23 3.16 13.18 4.65
C TYR A 23 4.46 13.52 3.91
N ASN A 24 4.39 14.14 2.72
CA ASN A 24 5.59 14.59 1.99
C ASN A 24 6.39 15.64 2.75
N SER A 25 5.76 16.32 3.72
CA SER A 25 6.42 17.28 4.61
C SER A 25 7.33 16.64 5.67
N VAL A 26 7.24 15.32 5.87
CA VAL A 26 8.06 14.55 6.80
C VAL A 26 9.28 14.00 6.04
N SER A 27 10.33 14.82 5.95
CA SER A 27 11.53 14.52 5.15
C SER A 27 12.51 13.55 5.83
N ASN A 28 12.44 13.42 7.15
CA ASN A 28 13.44 12.70 7.95
C ASN A 28 13.19 11.18 8.04
N ALA A 29 12.05 10.72 7.51
CA ALA A 29 11.64 9.32 7.55
C ALA A 29 11.66 8.68 6.16
N THR A 30 11.95 7.39 6.13
CA THR A 30 11.76 6.54 4.96
C THR A 30 10.27 6.26 4.81
N ARG A 31 9.66 6.76 3.73
CA ARG A 31 8.23 6.60 3.49
C ARG A 31 7.92 5.19 2.97
N LEU A 32 6.92 4.57 3.56
CA LEU A 32 6.30 3.34 3.09
C LEU A 32 4.83 3.62 2.77
N TYR A 33 4.32 3.05 1.68
CA TYR A 33 2.91 3.14 1.34
C TYR A 33 2.17 1.90 1.80
N CYS A 34 0.95 2.07 2.29
CA CYS A 34 0.11 0.99 2.73
C CYS A 34 -0.34 0.13 1.55
N LEU A 35 0.09 -1.13 1.50
CA LEU A 35 -0.26 -2.07 0.43
C LEU A 35 -1.78 -2.26 0.28
N ALA A 36 -2.53 -2.24 1.39
CA ALA A 36 -4.00 -2.34 1.35
C ALA A 36 -4.64 -1.16 0.60
N HIS A 37 -4.09 0.05 0.74
CA HIS A 37 -4.56 1.21 0.00
C HIS A 37 -4.23 1.09 -1.49
N ILE A 38 -3.02 0.66 -1.83
CA ILE A 38 -2.60 0.42 -3.23
C ILE A 38 -3.53 -0.60 -3.90
N ARG A 39 -3.76 -1.74 -3.25
CA ARG A 39 -4.67 -2.78 -3.73
C ARG A 39 -6.09 -2.26 -3.93
N ARG A 40 -6.60 -1.44 -3.01
CA ARG A 40 -7.94 -0.84 -3.13
C ARG A 40 -8.05 0.06 -4.37
N TYR A 41 -7.02 0.84 -4.70
CA TYR A 41 -7.05 1.66 -5.93
C TYR A 41 -7.14 0.79 -7.18
N PHE A 42 -6.40 -0.33 -7.25
CA PHE A 42 -6.54 -1.26 -8.37
C PHE A 42 -7.93 -1.92 -8.41
N HIS A 43 -8.44 -2.35 -7.26
CA HIS A 43 -9.79 -2.91 -7.17
C HIS A 43 -10.86 -1.94 -7.67
N ASN A 44 -10.79 -0.67 -7.26
CA ASN A 44 -11.73 0.36 -7.72
C ASN A 44 -11.71 0.54 -9.24
N ILE A 45 -10.56 0.34 -9.89
CA ILE A 45 -10.49 0.35 -11.35
C ILE A 45 -11.19 -0.89 -11.92
N ILE A 46 -10.90 -2.07 -11.36
CA ILE A 46 -11.37 -3.37 -11.88
C ILE A 46 -12.89 -3.51 -11.84
N VAL A 47 -13.54 -3.05 -10.78
CA VAL A 47 -14.99 -3.24 -10.59
C VAL A 47 -15.86 -2.53 -11.63
N ASP A 48 -15.30 -1.52 -12.30
CA ASP A 48 -16.00 -0.72 -13.31
C ASP A 48 -15.68 -1.18 -14.75
N LEU A 49 -14.86 -2.22 -14.94
CA LEU A 49 -14.48 -2.72 -16.27
C LEU A 49 -15.43 -3.80 -16.78
N ASP A 50 -15.66 -3.79 -18.10
CA ASP A 50 -16.33 -4.88 -18.80
C ASP A 50 -15.40 -6.10 -19.02
N GLU A 51 -15.98 -7.23 -19.46
CA GLU A 51 -15.25 -8.48 -19.66
C GLU A 51 -14.09 -8.39 -20.65
N GLU A 52 -14.20 -7.54 -21.67
CA GLU A 52 -13.15 -7.40 -22.68
C GLU A 52 -11.99 -6.55 -22.14
N ALA A 53 -12.31 -5.46 -21.44
CA ALA A 53 -11.33 -4.60 -20.79
C ALA A 53 -10.57 -5.33 -19.67
N LEU A 54 -11.23 -6.24 -18.95
CA LEU A 54 -10.59 -7.06 -17.91
C LEU A 54 -9.42 -7.90 -18.43
N LYS A 55 -9.51 -8.44 -19.66
CA LYS A 55 -8.49 -9.34 -20.23
C LYS A 55 -7.11 -8.70 -20.35
N ASN A 56 -7.06 -7.39 -20.59
CA ASN A 56 -5.82 -6.64 -20.82
C ASN A 56 -5.60 -5.51 -19.79
N SER A 57 -6.35 -5.52 -18.68
CA SER A 57 -6.31 -4.44 -17.69
C SER A 57 -5.02 -4.42 -16.89
N ARG A 58 -4.33 -3.27 -16.92
CA ARG A 58 -3.22 -2.99 -15.99
C ARG A 58 -3.67 -2.97 -14.53
N GLY A 59 -4.95 -2.66 -14.28
CA GLY A 59 -5.54 -2.72 -12.94
C GLY A 59 -5.53 -4.14 -12.40
N VAL A 60 -5.95 -5.12 -13.22
CA VAL A 60 -5.91 -6.55 -12.87
C VAL A 60 -4.49 -7.02 -12.61
N ILE A 61 -3.53 -6.64 -13.46
CA ILE A 61 -2.11 -6.97 -13.27
C ILE A 61 -1.60 -6.43 -11.92
N GLY A 62 -1.84 -5.15 -11.61
CA GLY A 62 -1.42 -4.53 -10.35
C GLY A 62 -2.08 -5.15 -9.12
N PHE A 63 -3.37 -5.48 -9.21
CA PHE A 63 -4.08 -6.18 -8.14
C PHE A 63 -3.48 -7.57 -7.87
N ASN A 64 -3.20 -8.34 -8.92
CA ASN A 64 -2.61 -9.67 -8.80
C ASN A 64 -1.20 -9.63 -8.18
N TYR A 65 -0.41 -8.60 -8.45
CA TYR A 65 0.87 -8.43 -7.74
C TYR A 65 0.68 -8.17 -6.24
N CYS A 66 -0.33 -7.38 -5.85
CA CYS A 66 -0.65 -7.19 -4.43
C CYS A 66 -1.06 -8.52 -3.76
N GLU A 67 -1.86 -9.34 -4.43
CA GLU A 67 -2.24 -10.68 -3.96
C GLU A 67 -1.02 -11.61 -3.80
N GLN A 68 -0.07 -11.57 -4.73
CA GLN A 68 1.19 -12.33 -4.61
C GLN A 68 1.99 -11.91 -3.38
N ILE A 69 2.08 -10.61 -3.08
CA ILE A 69 2.76 -10.12 -1.88
C ILE A 69 2.04 -10.61 -0.61
N TYR A 70 0.71 -10.52 -0.55
CA TYR A 70 -0.05 -11.03 0.59
C TYR A 70 0.12 -12.54 0.79
N LYS A 71 0.21 -13.30 -0.30
CA LYS A 71 0.49 -14.73 -0.25
C LYS A 71 1.86 -14.99 0.36
N LEU A 72 2.91 -14.29 -0.10
CA LEU A 72 4.25 -14.39 0.46
C LEU A 72 4.29 -13.99 1.95
N GLU A 73 3.61 -12.89 2.33
CA GLU A 73 3.51 -12.48 3.74
C GLU A 73 2.83 -13.54 4.61
N LYS A 74 1.83 -14.26 4.08
CA LYS A 74 1.17 -15.36 4.79
C LYS A 74 2.10 -16.56 4.93
N GLU A 75 2.73 -16.98 3.84
CA GLU A 75 3.69 -18.10 3.82
C GLU A 75 4.88 -17.87 4.74
N LEU A 76 5.38 -16.62 4.82
CA LEU A 76 6.43 -16.25 5.75
C LEU A 76 5.94 -16.26 7.20
N ARG A 77 4.69 -15.90 7.46
CA ARG A 77 4.17 -15.86 8.84
C ARG A 77 3.98 -17.24 9.44
N GLU A 78 3.60 -18.23 8.64
CA GLU A 78 3.29 -19.58 9.12
C GLU A 78 4.46 -20.23 9.91
N PRO A 79 5.72 -20.17 9.46
CA PRO A 79 6.88 -20.62 10.23
C PRO A 79 7.21 -19.79 11.49
N TYR A 80 6.88 -18.50 11.51
CA TYR A 80 7.24 -17.58 12.61
C TYR A 80 6.09 -17.29 13.59
N ALA A 81 4.91 -17.89 13.40
CA ALA A 81 3.74 -17.68 14.25
C ALA A 81 3.79 -18.41 15.62
N LEU A 82 4.90 -19.12 15.92
CA LEU A 82 5.10 -19.89 17.15
C LEU A 82 6.18 -19.29 18.09
N VAL A 83 6.50 -18.00 17.96
CA VAL A 83 7.30 -17.26 18.96
C VAL A 83 6.44 -16.18 19.60
#